data_AF-A0A3P7YQS3-F1
#
_entry.id   AF-A0A3P7YQS3-F1
#
_cell.length_a   1.000
_cell.length_b   1.000
_cell.length_c   1.000
_cell.angle_alpha   90.00
_cell.angle_beta   90.00
_cell.angle_gamma   90.00
#
_symmetry.space_group_name_H-M   'P 1'
#
loop_
_entity.id
_entity.type
_entity.pdbx_description
1 polymer ?
#
loop_
_entity_poly.entity_id
_entity_poly.type
_entity_poly.pdbx_seq_one_letter_code
_entity_poly.pdbx_strand_id
1 'polypeptide(L)'
;MFQLQRLLSSGTFYYSSNPRYDITSCSQRRSADKSSDARFFWNRALHFPFERFGIEKSQWLLKCMAGSVLVRTVYVGHLTGRVALLSRLSCERVGTRFNVRGTNSLGCVANFVETEQVIVFDESECSLVQVRGSVPLFWEQPGVQVGSHKVKLRAFEASGSAYYRHMSRLTSTYGKTTVVNLLGRKEGERVLADAFRTQHKSSKLSATVDFIDFDYHYQMKISKDSLSYLIKKLAPIVESNAFYLATEGNVKRYAACLNLPLLAF
;
A
#
# COMPACT_ATOMS: atom_id res chain seq x y z
N MET A 1 -8.73 20.84 -20.73
CA MET A 1 -7.39 21.45 -20.55
C MET A 1 -7.11 21.84 -19.08
N PHE A 2 -7.98 22.66 -18.45
CA PHE A 2 -7.80 23.12 -17.06
C PHE A 2 -7.67 22.01 -15.99
N GLN A 3 -8.46 20.94 -16.06
CA GLN A 3 -8.39 19.83 -15.11
C GLN A 3 -7.06 19.06 -15.17
N LEU A 4 -6.49 18.90 -16.37
CA LEU A 4 -5.20 18.23 -16.56
C LEU A 4 -4.07 19.10 -16.00
N GLN A 5 -4.10 20.41 -16.28
CA GLN A 5 -3.11 21.33 -15.73
C GLN A 5 -3.16 21.35 -14.20
N ARG A 6 -4.35 21.40 -13.60
CA ARG A 6 -4.52 21.29 -12.14
C ARG A 6 -3.96 19.99 -11.57
N LEU A 7 -4.15 18.87 -12.27
CA LEU A 7 -3.60 17.59 -11.85
C LEU A 7 -2.08 17.61 -11.91
N LEU A 8 -1.48 18.02 -13.03
CA LEU A 8 -0.02 18.05 -13.20
C LEU A 8 0.66 19.04 -12.25
N SER A 9 -0.02 20.12 -11.87
CA SER A 9 0.44 21.10 -10.90
C SER A 9 0.12 20.74 -9.43
N SER A 10 -0.37 19.53 -9.14
CA SER A 10 -0.74 19.12 -7.77
C SER A 10 0.44 18.93 -6.82
N GLY A 11 1.66 18.78 -7.36
CA GLY A 11 2.86 18.42 -6.57
C GLY A 11 2.88 16.97 -6.09
N THR A 12 2.02 16.08 -6.62
CA THR A 12 1.91 14.68 -6.17
C THR A 12 2.67 13.68 -7.05
N PHE A 13 3.37 14.15 -8.08
CA PHE A 13 4.10 13.28 -9.01
C PHE A 13 5.59 13.36 -8.75
N TYR A 14 6.22 12.18 -8.70
CA TYR A 14 7.65 12.03 -8.46
C TYR A 14 8.24 11.11 -9.51
N TYR A 15 9.51 11.32 -9.81
CA TYR A 15 10.32 10.45 -10.66
C TYR A 15 11.76 10.45 -10.15
N SER A 16 12.55 9.48 -10.59
CA SER A 16 14.01 9.48 -10.39
C SER A 16 14.69 9.94 -11.67
N SER A 17 15.66 10.85 -11.54
CA SER A 17 16.56 11.22 -12.63
C SER A 17 17.60 10.12 -12.92
N ASN A 18 17.83 9.19 -11.98
CA ASN A 18 18.65 8.02 -12.21
C ASN A 18 17.81 6.92 -12.87
N PRO A 19 18.10 6.54 -14.13
CA PRO A 19 17.32 5.54 -14.87
C PRO A 19 17.42 4.13 -14.26
N ARG A 20 18.43 3.87 -13.42
CA ARG A 20 18.60 2.60 -12.70
C ARG A 20 17.75 2.52 -11.43
N TYR A 21 17.19 3.64 -10.97
CA TYR A 21 16.42 3.70 -9.72
C TYR A 21 14.94 3.94 -10.02
N ASP A 22 14.21 2.85 -10.27
CA ASP A 22 12.80 2.90 -10.61
C ASP A 22 11.91 3.06 -9.35
N ILE A 23 11.50 4.29 -9.05
CA ILE A 23 10.70 4.58 -7.86
C ILE A 23 9.26 4.05 -7.92
N THR A 24 8.85 3.39 -9.00
CA THR A 24 7.58 2.67 -9.05
C THR A 24 7.65 1.34 -8.28
N SER A 25 8.83 0.78 -8.09
CA SER A 25 9.08 -0.48 -7.39
C SER A 25 9.81 -0.24 -6.05
N CYS A 26 9.50 -1.02 -5.02
CA CYS A 26 10.28 -1.06 -3.78
C CYS A 26 11.68 -1.66 -3.99
N SER A 27 12.60 -1.39 -3.07
CA SER A 27 13.99 -1.88 -3.06
C SER A 27 14.10 -3.37 -3.31
N GLN A 28 13.35 -4.18 -2.56
CA GLN A 28 13.33 -5.63 -2.73
C GLN A 28 12.95 -6.05 -4.16
N ARG A 29 11.93 -5.41 -4.75
CA ARG A 29 11.52 -5.74 -6.11
C ARG A 29 12.54 -5.27 -7.13
N ARG A 30 13.07 -4.05 -7.02
CA ARG A 30 14.10 -3.53 -7.94
C ARG A 30 15.35 -4.42 -8.00
N SER A 31 15.64 -5.10 -6.91
CA SER A 31 16.77 -6.03 -6.81
C SER A 31 16.47 -7.39 -7.43
N ALA A 32 15.22 -7.88 -7.35
CA ALA A 32 14.81 -9.16 -7.93
C ALA A 32 14.39 -9.06 -9.40
N ASP A 33 13.74 -7.97 -9.79
CA ASP A 33 13.15 -7.74 -11.11
C ASP A 33 13.41 -6.29 -11.55
N LYS A 34 13.89 -6.12 -12.78
CA LYS A 34 14.14 -4.80 -13.39
C LYS A 34 12.89 -4.19 -14.02
N SER A 35 11.76 -4.90 -14.03
CA SER A 35 10.48 -4.40 -14.51
C SER A 35 9.87 -3.36 -13.54
N SER A 36 9.15 -2.41 -14.13
CA SER A 36 8.40 -1.41 -13.36
C SER A 36 7.14 -2.02 -12.79
N ASP A 37 6.78 -1.66 -11.56
CA ASP A 37 5.50 -2.04 -11.00
C ASP A 37 4.37 -1.28 -11.69
N ALA A 38 3.63 -1.98 -12.56
CA ALA A 38 2.52 -1.41 -13.29
C ALA A 38 1.45 -0.78 -12.39
N ARG A 39 1.34 -1.21 -11.12
CA ARG A 39 0.40 -0.65 -10.15
C ARG A 39 0.76 0.79 -9.80
N PHE A 40 2.02 1.17 -9.82
CA PHE A 40 2.50 2.48 -9.38
C PHE A 40 3.11 3.33 -10.50
N PHE A 41 3.13 2.80 -11.72
CA PHE A 41 3.63 3.48 -12.91
C PHE A 41 2.53 4.34 -13.54
N TRP A 42 2.36 5.56 -13.03
CA TRP A 42 1.21 6.41 -13.32
C TRP A 42 1.10 6.79 -14.80
N ASN A 43 2.21 7.19 -15.43
CA ASN A 43 2.23 7.60 -16.84
C ASN A 43 2.43 6.42 -17.81
N ARG A 44 2.32 5.16 -17.38
CA ARG A 44 2.57 3.97 -18.21
C ARG A 44 1.83 3.98 -19.54
N ALA A 45 0.57 4.43 -19.56
CA ALA A 45 -0.23 4.47 -20.78
C ALA A 45 0.39 5.40 -21.86
N LEU A 46 1.10 6.45 -21.44
CA LEU A 46 1.82 7.36 -22.34
C LEU A 46 3.06 6.69 -22.97
N HIS A 47 3.52 5.56 -22.43
CA HIS A 47 4.63 4.80 -22.99
C HIS A 47 4.19 3.88 -24.13
N PHE A 48 2.91 3.48 -24.19
CA PHE A 48 2.43 2.47 -25.15
C PHE A 48 2.65 2.82 -26.61
N PRO A 49 2.44 4.06 -27.09
CA PRO A 49 2.73 4.40 -28.47
C PRO A 49 4.19 4.14 -28.82
N PHE A 50 5.13 4.58 -27.97
CA PHE A 50 6.57 4.39 -28.18
C PHE A 50 6.96 2.91 -28.18
N GLU A 51 6.40 2.12 -27.25
CA GLU A 51 6.61 0.66 -27.21
C GLU A 51 6.12 -0.02 -28.48
N ARG A 52 4.92 0.35 -28.96
CA ARG A 52 4.31 -0.22 -30.16
C ARG A 52 5.12 0.04 -31.42
N PHE A 53 5.78 1.19 -31.50
CA PHE A 53 6.63 1.57 -32.64
C PHE A 53 8.11 1.19 -32.45
N GLY A 54 8.47 0.48 -31.38
CA GLY A 54 9.84 0.04 -31.13
C GLY A 54 10.82 1.20 -30.84
N ILE A 55 10.32 2.33 -30.35
CA ILE A 55 11.14 3.50 -30.06
C ILE A 55 11.87 3.30 -28.73
N GLU A 56 13.20 3.45 -28.76
CA GLU A 56 14.04 3.47 -27.57
C GLU A 56 13.66 4.68 -26.70
N LYS A 57 13.34 4.42 -25.43
CA LYS A 57 12.81 5.40 -24.49
C LYS A 57 13.60 5.53 -23.19
N SER A 58 14.62 4.70 -22.95
CA SER A 58 15.34 4.63 -21.66
C SER A 58 16.09 5.91 -21.31
N GLN A 59 16.45 6.72 -22.31
CA GLN A 59 17.23 7.94 -22.09
C GLN A 59 16.41 9.18 -21.71
N TRP A 60 15.15 9.26 -22.15
CA TRP A 60 14.37 10.51 -22.08
C TRP A 60 12.97 10.34 -21.48
N LEU A 61 12.42 9.12 -21.46
CA LEU A 61 11.06 8.91 -20.98
C LEU A 61 11.05 8.49 -19.51
N LEU A 62 10.68 9.45 -18.67
CA LEU A 62 10.66 9.30 -17.22
C LEU A 62 9.50 8.43 -16.74
N LYS A 63 9.78 7.56 -15.78
CA LYS A 63 8.76 6.77 -15.09
C LYS A 63 8.29 7.53 -13.85
N CYS A 64 7.01 7.88 -13.81
CA CYS A 64 6.44 8.68 -12.74
C CYS A 64 5.54 7.84 -11.83
N MET A 65 5.66 8.06 -10.52
CA MET A 65 4.69 7.61 -9.53
C MET A 65 3.82 8.77 -9.05
N ALA A 66 2.62 8.45 -8.58
CA ALA A 66 1.79 9.38 -7.81
C ALA A 66 1.92 9.06 -6.31
N GLY A 67 1.96 10.08 -5.46
CA GLY A 67 1.99 9.94 -4.00
C GLY A 67 2.90 10.96 -3.34
N SER A 68 3.85 10.52 -2.51
CA SER A 68 4.79 11.41 -1.81
C SER A 68 6.18 10.78 -1.68
N VAL A 69 7.21 11.63 -1.71
CA VAL A 69 8.59 11.24 -1.41
C VAL A 69 9.18 12.26 -0.43
N LEU A 70 9.69 11.77 0.69
CA LEU A 70 10.43 12.56 1.67
C LEU A 70 11.82 11.95 1.83
N VAL A 71 12.86 12.76 1.70
CA VAL A 71 14.25 12.34 1.96
C VAL A 71 14.86 13.26 3.01
N ARG A 72 15.57 12.67 3.98
CA ARG A 72 16.28 13.36 5.04
C ARG A 72 17.67 12.75 5.21
N THR A 73 18.68 13.59 5.28
CA THR A 73 20.01 13.18 5.75
C THR A 73 19.96 13.03 7.26
N VAL A 74 20.54 11.94 7.77
CA VAL A 74 20.62 11.64 9.20
C VAL A 74 22.08 11.45 9.59
N TYR A 75 22.41 11.84 10.82
CA TYR A 75 23.76 11.75 11.36
C TYR A 75 23.72 10.88 12.62
N VAL A 76 24.52 9.81 12.64
CA VAL A 76 24.60 8.86 13.76
C VAL A 76 26.06 8.77 14.18
N GLY A 77 26.44 9.55 15.19
CA GLY A 77 27.85 9.75 15.53
C GLY A 77 28.60 10.38 14.36
N HIS A 78 29.61 9.69 13.84
CA HIS A 78 30.40 10.13 12.68
C HIS A 78 29.81 9.65 11.35
N LEU A 79 28.80 8.78 11.37
CA LEU A 79 28.20 8.22 10.16
C LEU A 79 27.14 9.17 9.61
N THR A 80 27.15 9.36 8.29
CA THR A 80 26.13 10.11 7.57
C THR A 80 25.32 9.14 6.72
N GLY A 81 24.00 9.15 6.91
CA GLY A 81 23.07 8.32 6.15
C GLY A 81 21.92 9.12 5.57
N ARG A 82 21.05 8.44 4.83
CA ARG A 82 19.82 8.98 4.29
C ARG A 82 18.65 8.09 4.69
N VAL A 83 17.58 8.72 5.16
CA VAL A 83 16.29 8.08 5.35
C VAL A 83 15.33 8.64 4.32
N ALA A 84 14.67 7.76 3.57
CA ALA A 84 13.62 8.12 2.64
C ALA A 84 12.31 7.45 3.03
N LEU A 85 11.20 8.17 2.88
CA LEU A 85 9.86 7.64 3.00
C LEU A 85 9.12 7.88 1.68
N LEU A 86 8.82 6.80 0.96
CA LEU A 86 8.16 6.82 -0.33
C LEU A 86 6.76 6.22 -0.16
N SER A 87 5.71 6.95 -0.49
CA SER A 87 4.34 6.43 -0.52
C SER A 87 3.82 6.46 -1.95
N ARG A 88 3.63 5.29 -2.55
CA ARG A 88 3.17 5.10 -3.94
C ARG A 88 1.68 4.79 -3.98
N LEU A 89 0.90 5.61 -4.67
CA LEU A 89 -0.54 5.42 -4.88
C LEU A 89 -0.78 4.59 -6.15
N SER A 90 -1.58 3.53 -6.04
CA SER A 90 -1.92 2.64 -7.15
C SER A 90 -2.81 3.31 -8.19
N CYS A 91 -2.53 3.03 -9.46
CA CYS A 91 -3.33 3.43 -10.60
C CYS A 91 -4.37 2.38 -11.04
N GLU A 92 -4.46 1.22 -10.40
CA GLU A 92 -5.38 0.12 -10.81
C GLU A 92 -6.86 0.40 -10.47
N ARG A 93 -7.12 1.25 -9.48
CA ARG A 93 -8.48 1.68 -9.08
C ARG A 93 -8.47 3.11 -8.56
N VAL A 94 -8.20 4.03 -9.49
CA VAL A 94 -8.12 5.48 -9.21
C VAL A 94 -9.51 6.04 -8.94
N GLY A 95 -9.58 6.94 -7.97
CA GLY A 95 -10.75 7.76 -7.69
C GLY A 95 -10.55 8.56 -6.42
N THR A 96 -11.35 9.60 -6.23
CA THR A 96 -11.28 10.39 -5.00
C THR A 96 -11.81 9.58 -3.82
N ARG A 97 -11.29 9.86 -2.62
CA ARG A 97 -11.62 9.16 -1.37
C ARG A 97 -13.13 9.03 -1.11
N PHE A 98 -13.95 9.96 -1.58
CA PHE A 98 -15.41 9.91 -1.39
C PHE A 98 -16.18 9.29 -2.56
N ASN A 99 -15.56 9.14 -3.74
CA ASN A 99 -16.24 8.64 -4.92
C ASN A 99 -15.94 7.16 -5.21
N VAL A 100 -14.76 6.68 -4.82
CA VAL A 100 -14.33 5.29 -5.11
C VAL A 100 -13.90 4.60 -3.83
N ARG A 101 -14.67 3.58 -3.46
CA ARG A 101 -14.46 2.71 -2.31
C ARG A 101 -14.51 1.24 -2.73
N GLY A 102 -14.05 0.37 -1.85
CA GLY A 102 -14.10 -1.07 -2.04
C GLY A 102 -13.21 -1.59 -3.15
N THR A 103 -13.50 -2.82 -3.56
CA THR A 103 -12.79 -3.56 -4.60
C THR A 103 -13.51 -3.50 -5.96
N ASN A 104 -12.80 -3.81 -7.03
CA ASN A 104 -13.39 -4.14 -8.33
C ASN A 104 -13.45 -5.68 -8.55
N SER A 105 -14.02 -6.11 -9.68
CA SER A 105 -14.07 -7.52 -10.04
C SER A 105 -12.68 -8.16 -10.16
N LEU A 106 -11.63 -7.39 -10.49
CA LEU A 106 -10.26 -7.88 -10.58
C LEU A 106 -9.54 -7.99 -9.22
N GLY A 107 -10.18 -7.60 -8.11
CA GLY A 107 -9.55 -7.60 -6.79
C GLY A 107 -8.64 -6.38 -6.52
N CYS A 108 -8.69 -5.35 -7.36
CA CYS A 108 -7.97 -4.09 -7.11
C CYS A 108 -8.82 -3.22 -6.17
N VAL A 109 -8.25 -2.80 -5.05
CA VAL A 109 -8.93 -1.95 -4.06
C VAL A 109 -8.66 -0.48 -4.30
N ALA A 110 -9.64 0.36 -3.98
CA ALA A 110 -9.48 1.80 -4.07
C ALA A 110 -8.43 2.32 -3.09
N ASN A 111 -7.75 3.41 -3.43
CA ASN A 111 -6.75 4.07 -2.59
C ASN A 111 -5.66 3.13 -2.06
N PHE A 112 -5.25 2.14 -2.87
CA PHE A 112 -4.16 1.25 -2.50
C PHE A 112 -2.83 2.01 -2.52
N VAL A 113 -2.10 2.00 -1.41
CA VAL A 113 -0.83 2.70 -1.23
C VAL A 113 0.21 1.72 -0.71
N GLU A 114 1.39 1.75 -1.30
CA GLU A 114 2.59 1.11 -0.75
C GLU A 114 3.51 2.19 -0.18
N THR A 115 3.75 2.15 1.12
CA THR A 115 4.70 3.01 1.82
C THR A 115 5.96 2.23 2.13
N GLU A 116 7.10 2.76 1.69
CA GLU A 116 8.42 2.20 1.91
C GLU A 116 9.28 3.19 2.68
N GLN A 117 9.82 2.72 3.80
CA GLN A 117 10.88 3.40 4.51
C GLN A 117 12.22 2.79 4.06
N VAL A 118 13.06 3.59 3.42
CA VAL A 118 14.41 3.20 3.01
C VAL A 118 15.42 3.90 3.92
N ILE A 119 16.41 3.16 4.38
CA ILE A 119 17.54 3.68 5.13
C ILE A 119 18.81 3.28 4.38
N VAL A 120 19.62 4.26 4.02
CA VAL A 120 20.90 4.07 3.33
C VAL A 120 22.01 4.61 4.23
N PHE A 121 22.96 3.75 4.56
CA PHE A 121 24.21 4.11 5.24
C PHE A 121 25.36 3.42 4.50
N ASP A 122 26.38 4.19 4.13
CA ASP A 122 27.50 3.72 3.31
C ASP A 122 26.98 2.97 2.06
N GLU A 123 27.45 1.75 1.84
CA GLU A 123 27.04 0.85 0.74
C GLU A 123 25.88 -0.09 1.13
N SER A 124 25.20 0.19 2.24
CA SER A 124 24.08 -0.61 2.75
C SER A 124 22.74 0.07 2.50
N GLU A 125 21.78 -0.68 1.99
CA GLU A 125 20.38 -0.27 1.84
C GLU A 125 19.48 -1.22 2.63
N CYS A 126 18.68 -0.65 3.53
CA CYS A 126 17.62 -1.35 4.24
C CYS A 126 16.27 -0.77 3.84
N SER A 127 15.26 -1.61 3.61
CA SER A 127 13.91 -1.12 3.34
C SER A 127 12.82 -1.92 4.06
N LEU A 128 11.85 -1.21 4.61
CA LEU A 128 10.63 -1.74 5.20
C LEU A 128 9.44 -1.28 4.36
N VAL A 129 8.59 -2.22 3.92
CA VAL A 129 7.38 -1.92 3.15
C VAL A 129 6.13 -2.20 3.99
N GLN A 130 5.19 -1.27 3.91
CA GLN A 130 3.85 -1.35 4.47
C GLN A 130 2.83 -1.00 3.39
N VAL A 131 1.70 -1.72 3.33
CA VAL A 131 0.63 -1.41 2.37
C VAL A 131 -0.68 -1.08 3.06
N ARG A 132 -1.44 -0.17 2.46
CA ARG A 132 -2.75 0.29 2.92
C ARG A 132 -3.73 0.30 1.75
N GLY A 133 -5.02 0.04 1.96
CA GLY A 133 -6.03 0.16 0.91
C GLY A 133 -7.45 0.08 1.45
N SER A 134 -8.45 0.30 0.57
CA SER A 134 -9.86 0.11 0.94
C SER A 134 -10.18 -1.34 1.28
N VAL A 135 -11.20 -1.55 2.12
CA VAL A 135 -11.69 -2.90 2.47
C VAL A 135 -12.04 -3.66 1.18
N PRO A 136 -11.52 -4.89 0.97
CA PRO A 136 -11.63 -5.63 -0.29
C PRO A 136 -12.99 -6.31 -0.47
N LEU A 137 -14.05 -5.55 -0.26
CA LEU A 137 -15.44 -5.92 -0.48
C LEU A 137 -16.06 -4.94 -1.48
N PHE A 138 -17.17 -5.33 -2.09
CA PHE A 138 -17.98 -4.39 -2.84
C PHE A 138 -18.81 -3.56 -1.86
N TRP A 139 -18.44 -2.29 -1.68
CA TRP A 139 -19.15 -1.38 -0.78
C TRP A 139 -19.04 0.05 -1.26
N GLU A 140 -20.01 0.87 -0.86
CA GLU A 140 -20.09 2.29 -1.15
C GLU A 140 -20.54 3.06 0.09
N GLN A 141 -20.25 4.35 0.11
CA GLN A 141 -20.74 5.27 1.14
C GLN A 141 -21.49 6.40 0.42
N PRO A 142 -22.82 6.26 0.26
CA PRO A 142 -23.63 7.30 -0.37
C PRO A 142 -23.64 8.59 0.46
N GLY A 143 -23.26 9.70 -0.18
CA GLY A 143 -23.34 11.06 0.38
C GLY A 143 -21.98 11.68 0.72
N VAL A 144 -21.83 12.97 0.39
CA VAL A 144 -20.66 13.81 0.72
C VAL A 144 -20.93 14.64 2.00
N GLN A 145 -22.09 14.46 2.64
CA GLN A 145 -22.43 15.22 3.84
C GLN A 145 -21.59 14.75 5.04
N VAL A 146 -20.84 15.68 5.61
CA VAL A 146 -20.06 15.51 6.84
C VAL A 146 -21.01 14.99 7.94
N GLY A 147 -20.76 13.78 8.43
CA GLY A 147 -21.57 13.13 9.47
C GLY A 147 -22.47 11.97 9.01
N SER A 148 -22.71 11.80 7.70
CA SER A 148 -23.41 10.61 7.17
C SER A 148 -22.41 9.45 6.95
N HIS A 149 -22.37 8.52 7.89
CA HIS A 149 -21.51 7.32 7.85
C HIS A 149 -22.24 6.07 7.32
N LYS A 150 -23.34 6.23 6.57
CA LYS A 150 -24.11 5.07 6.09
C LYS A 150 -23.32 4.30 5.03
N VAL A 151 -22.59 3.28 5.45
CA VAL A 151 -21.94 2.32 4.56
C VAL A 151 -22.99 1.34 4.03
N LYS A 152 -22.94 1.08 2.72
CA LYS A 152 -23.77 0.10 2.05
C LYS A 152 -22.89 -0.98 1.44
N LEU A 153 -23.09 -2.22 1.88
CA LEU A 153 -22.53 -3.39 1.20
C LEU A 153 -23.29 -3.64 -0.09
N ARG A 154 -22.57 -4.01 -1.14
CA ARG A 154 -23.13 -4.42 -2.42
C ARG A 154 -22.66 -5.83 -2.70
N ALA A 155 -23.55 -6.67 -3.24
CA ALA A 155 -23.20 -8.00 -3.74
C ALA A 155 -22.20 -8.74 -2.81
N PHE A 156 -22.55 -8.88 -1.52
CA PHE A 156 -21.66 -9.45 -0.51
C PHE A 156 -21.19 -10.86 -0.91
N GLU A 157 -22.11 -11.68 -1.42
CA GLU A 157 -21.80 -13.02 -1.93
C GLU A 157 -20.76 -12.99 -3.07
N ALA A 158 -20.84 -12.00 -3.97
CA ALA A 158 -19.86 -11.83 -5.05
C ALA A 158 -18.50 -11.32 -4.56
N SER A 159 -18.44 -10.71 -3.36
CA SER A 159 -17.21 -10.17 -2.78
C SER A 159 -16.19 -11.25 -2.45
N GLY A 160 -16.60 -12.51 -2.25
CA GLY A 160 -15.67 -13.60 -1.94
C GLY A 160 -14.60 -13.82 -3.00
N SER A 161 -14.97 -13.77 -4.27
CA SER A 161 -14.01 -13.93 -5.37
C SER A 161 -13.02 -12.76 -5.47
N ALA A 162 -13.51 -11.53 -5.27
CA ALA A 162 -12.69 -10.33 -5.32
C ALA A 162 -11.76 -10.22 -4.10
N TYR A 163 -12.26 -10.61 -2.92
CA TYR A 163 -11.47 -10.73 -1.69
C TYR A 163 -10.33 -11.72 -1.88
N TYR A 164 -10.64 -12.93 -2.38
CA TYR A 164 -9.64 -13.96 -2.62
C TYR A 164 -8.57 -13.47 -3.59
N ARG A 165 -8.96 -12.92 -4.75
CA ARG A 165 -8.01 -12.36 -5.73
C ARG A 165 -7.12 -11.28 -5.12
N HIS A 166 -7.69 -10.37 -4.33
CA HIS A 166 -6.94 -9.31 -3.67
C HIS A 166 -5.92 -9.88 -2.68
N MET A 167 -6.35 -10.75 -1.78
CA MET A 167 -5.49 -11.34 -0.75
C MET A 167 -4.42 -12.25 -1.35
N SER A 168 -4.77 -13.08 -2.34
CA SER A 168 -3.81 -13.90 -3.07
C SER A 168 -2.74 -13.04 -3.74
N ARG A 169 -3.12 -11.93 -4.38
CA ARG A 169 -2.17 -10.98 -4.98
C ARG A 169 -1.27 -10.35 -3.91
N LEU A 170 -1.82 -9.96 -2.76
CA LEU A 170 -1.00 -9.43 -1.67
C LEU A 170 0.02 -10.48 -1.21
N THR A 171 -0.43 -11.69 -0.90
CA THR A 171 0.47 -12.76 -0.42
C THR A 171 1.53 -13.16 -1.45
N SER A 172 1.20 -13.16 -2.74
CA SER A 172 2.17 -13.48 -3.79
C SER A 172 3.19 -12.36 -4.00
N THR A 173 2.76 -11.11 -3.84
CA THR A 173 3.57 -9.93 -4.09
C THR A 173 4.51 -9.60 -2.94
N TYR A 174 4.03 -9.86 -1.72
CA TYR A 174 4.61 -9.35 -0.48
C TYR A 174 5.00 -10.46 0.50
N GLY A 175 4.66 -11.72 0.22
CA GLY A 175 4.91 -12.85 1.12
C GLY A 175 3.90 -12.92 2.26
N LYS A 176 4.37 -13.34 3.44
CA LYS A 176 3.52 -13.46 4.63
C LYS A 176 2.81 -12.13 4.90
N THR A 177 1.49 -12.18 5.00
CA THR A 177 0.62 -11.01 5.05
C THR A 177 -0.23 -11.08 6.30
N THR A 178 -0.23 -10.02 7.10
CA THR A 178 -1.14 -9.85 8.23
C THR A 178 -2.15 -8.75 7.90
N VAL A 179 -3.38 -8.89 8.34
CA VAL A 179 -4.42 -7.88 8.21
C VAL A 179 -4.65 -7.25 9.58
N VAL A 180 -4.60 -5.92 9.68
CA VAL A 180 -4.84 -5.14 10.90
C VAL A 180 -6.10 -4.30 10.70
N ASN A 181 -7.26 -4.90 10.93
CA ASN A 181 -8.55 -4.23 10.79
C ASN A 181 -8.77 -3.21 11.92
N LEU A 182 -8.79 -1.92 11.56
CA LEU A 182 -9.04 -0.82 12.51
C LEU A 182 -10.46 -0.22 12.47
N LEU A 183 -11.38 -0.86 11.75
CA LEU A 183 -12.75 -0.37 11.62
C LEU A 183 -13.46 -0.29 12.98
N GLY A 184 -14.18 0.80 13.19
CA GLY A 184 -14.93 1.03 14.43
C GLY A 184 -16.19 0.20 14.55
N ARG A 185 -16.66 0.04 15.79
CA ARG A 185 -17.93 -0.60 16.14
C ARG A 185 -19.14 0.34 16.14
N LYS A 186 -18.96 1.60 15.75
CA LYS A 186 -20.04 2.59 15.62
C LYS A 186 -20.91 2.30 14.38
N GLU A 187 -22.10 2.88 14.37
CA GLU A 187 -23.06 2.75 13.27
C GLU A 187 -22.42 3.16 11.93
N GLY A 188 -22.65 2.35 10.88
CA GLY A 188 -22.00 2.50 9.58
C GLY A 188 -20.77 1.62 9.41
N GLU A 189 -19.72 1.85 10.20
CA GLU A 189 -18.47 1.07 10.11
C GLU A 189 -18.63 -0.36 10.60
N ARG A 190 -19.48 -0.59 11.62
CA ARG A 190 -19.75 -1.93 12.15
C ARG A 190 -20.17 -2.92 11.06
N VAL A 191 -21.06 -2.50 10.17
CA VAL A 191 -21.57 -3.35 9.08
C VAL A 191 -20.43 -3.79 8.15
N LEU A 192 -19.53 -2.87 7.80
CA LEU A 192 -18.37 -3.17 6.97
C LEU A 192 -17.34 -4.03 7.72
N ALA A 193 -17.12 -3.75 9.00
CA ALA A 193 -16.20 -4.51 9.86
C ALA A 193 -16.65 -5.97 10.02
N ASP A 194 -17.92 -6.18 10.32
CA ASP A 194 -18.52 -7.51 10.45
C ASP A 194 -18.44 -8.27 9.13
N ALA A 195 -18.78 -7.63 8.00
CA ALA A 195 -18.66 -8.23 6.68
C ALA A 195 -17.22 -8.60 6.32
N PHE A 196 -16.24 -7.75 6.65
CA PHE A 196 -14.83 -8.03 6.39
C PHE A 196 -14.32 -9.21 7.22
N ARG A 197 -14.71 -9.27 8.51
CA ARG A 197 -14.43 -10.41 9.39
C ARG A 197 -15.04 -11.70 8.86
N THR A 198 -16.31 -11.67 8.49
CA THR A 198 -17.03 -12.83 7.94
C THR A 198 -16.37 -13.30 6.64
N GLN A 199 -16.09 -12.39 5.71
CA GLN A 199 -15.47 -12.73 4.44
C GLN A 199 -14.07 -13.33 4.62
N HIS A 200 -13.27 -12.78 5.55
CA HIS A 200 -11.96 -13.32 5.89
C HIS A 200 -12.08 -14.75 6.43
N LYS A 201 -12.94 -14.97 7.44
CA LYS A 201 -13.14 -16.30 8.05
C LYS A 201 -13.62 -17.34 7.05
N SER A 202 -14.51 -16.96 6.12
CA SER A 202 -15.00 -17.85 5.07
C SER A 202 -14.01 -18.07 3.93
N SER A 203 -12.90 -17.33 3.88
CA SER A 203 -11.88 -17.49 2.85
C SER A 203 -10.96 -18.67 3.12
N LYS A 204 -10.52 -19.34 2.05
CA LYS A 204 -9.47 -20.37 2.11
C LYS A 204 -8.13 -19.84 2.62
N LEU A 205 -7.94 -18.52 2.59
CA LEU A 205 -6.71 -17.85 3.05
C LEU A 205 -6.74 -17.52 4.55
N SER A 206 -7.83 -17.79 5.27
CA SER A 206 -7.96 -17.51 6.70
C SER A 206 -6.90 -18.18 7.57
N ALA A 207 -6.42 -19.36 7.14
CA ALA A 207 -5.36 -20.08 7.84
C ALA A 207 -3.95 -19.52 7.60
N THR A 208 -3.74 -18.79 6.48
CA THR A 208 -2.43 -18.31 6.04
C THR A 208 -2.23 -16.81 6.22
N VAL A 209 -3.33 -16.04 6.20
CA VAL A 209 -3.33 -14.59 6.36
C VAL A 209 -3.81 -14.29 7.77
N ASP A 210 -2.91 -13.81 8.61
CA ASP A 210 -3.27 -13.42 9.98
C ASP A 210 -4.27 -12.25 9.95
N PHE A 211 -5.23 -12.21 10.87
CA PHE A 211 -6.22 -11.12 10.94
C PHE A 211 -6.37 -10.62 12.38
N ILE A 212 -5.99 -9.37 12.60
CA ILE A 212 -6.03 -8.66 13.87
C ILE A 212 -7.15 -7.63 13.79
N ASP A 213 -8.18 -7.81 14.60
CA ASP A 213 -9.24 -6.83 14.77
C ASP A 213 -8.91 -5.91 15.97
N PHE A 214 -8.82 -4.61 15.73
CA PHE A 214 -8.48 -3.61 16.73
C PHE A 214 -9.25 -2.32 16.47
N ASP A 215 -10.44 -2.17 17.07
CA ASP A 215 -11.18 -0.89 17.01
C ASP A 215 -10.38 0.21 17.72
N TYR A 216 -9.64 1.01 16.95
CA TYR A 216 -8.74 2.03 17.50
C TYR A 216 -9.48 3.03 18.40
N HIS A 217 -10.64 3.53 17.95
CA HIS A 217 -11.38 4.54 18.69
C HIS A 217 -11.96 4.00 20.00
N TYR A 218 -12.40 2.76 20.01
CA TYR A 218 -12.87 2.11 21.24
C TYR A 218 -11.71 1.80 22.18
N GLN A 219 -10.62 1.23 21.67
CA GLN A 219 -9.47 0.82 22.46
C GLN A 219 -8.76 1.99 23.13
N MET A 220 -8.60 3.12 22.41
CA MET A 220 -8.00 4.33 22.97
C MET A 220 -8.87 5.03 24.02
N LYS A 221 -10.18 4.74 24.08
CA LYS A 221 -11.06 5.20 25.15
C LYS A 221 -10.93 4.35 26.42
N ILE A 222 -10.63 3.06 26.28
CA ILE A 222 -10.42 2.15 27.43
C ILE A 222 -9.08 2.47 28.10
N SER A 223 -8.01 2.57 27.31
CA SER A 223 -6.68 2.88 27.81
C SER A 223 -5.82 3.55 26.75
N LYS A 224 -4.97 4.49 27.18
CA LYS A 224 -3.94 5.09 26.33
C LYS A 224 -2.85 4.07 25.96
N ASP A 225 -2.68 3.01 26.76
CA ASP A 225 -1.69 1.95 26.54
C ASP A 225 -2.17 0.86 25.56
N SER A 226 -3.42 0.94 25.09
CA SER A 226 -3.96 -0.02 24.12
C SER A 226 -3.15 -0.07 22.82
N LEU A 227 -2.54 1.06 22.43
CA LEU A 227 -1.63 1.09 21.29
C LEU A 227 -0.36 0.27 21.56
N SER A 228 0.20 0.35 22.77
CA SER A 228 1.34 -0.46 23.19
C SER A 228 1.02 -1.95 23.15
N TYR A 229 -0.21 -2.34 23.48
CA TYR A 229 -0.68 -3.73 23.31
C TYR A 229 -0.70 -4.16 21.83
N LEU A 230 -1.23 -3.33 20.93
CA LEU A 230 -1.21 -3.61 19.50
C LEU A 230 0.22 -3.72 18.98
N ILE A 231 1.11 -2.81 19.39
CA ILE A 231 2.54 -2.84 19.02
C ILE A 231 3.19 -4.14 19.50
N LYS A 232 2.97 -4.56 20.75
CA LYS A 232 3.47 -5.84 21.28
C LYS A 232 2.96 -7.04 20.48
N LYS A 233 1.71 -7.01 20.02
CA LYS A 233 1.13 -8.07 19.18
C LYS A 233 1.73 -8.08 17.76
N LEU A 234 2.07 -6.91 17.22
CA LEU A 234 2.70 -6.77 15.90
C LEU A 234 4.20 -7.05 15.93
N ALA A 235 4.89 -6.79 17.04
CA ALA A 235 6.33 -6.96 17.19
C ALA A 235 6.87 -8.31 16.68
N PRO A 236 6.35 -9.48 17.08
CA PRO A 236 6.85 -10.76 16.56
C PRO A 236 6.62 -10.93 15.06
N ILE A 237 5.54 -10.33 14.52
CA ILE A 237 5.24 -10.37 13.08
C ILE A 237 6.27 -9.54 12.32
N VAL A 238 6.57 -8.34 12.83
CA VAL A 238 7.62 -7.44 12.31
C VAL A 238 8.98 -8.13 12.40
N GLU A 239 9.41 -8.57 13.59
CA GLU A 239 10.74 -9.15 13.82
C GLU A 239 11.03 -10.38 12.94
N SER A 240 10.03 -11.24 12.72
CA SER A 240 10.19 -12.46 11.93
C SER A 240 10.61 -12.20 10.48
N ASN A 241 10.17 -11.09 9.86
CA ASN A 241 10.33 -10.91 8.40
C ASN A 241 10.45 -9.45 7.90
N ALA A 242 10.58 -8.44 8.76
CA ALA A 242 10.19 -7.06 8.42
C ALA A 242 10.93 -6.37 7.26
N PHE A 243 12.23 -6.60 7.07
CA PHE A 243 13.01 -5.69 6.23
C PHE A 243 13.95 -6.39 5.26
N TYR A 244 14.11 -5.72 4.13
CA TYR A 244 15.06 -6.07 3.09
C TYR A 244 16.39 -5.43 3.44
N LEU A 245 17.48 -6.14 3.21
CA LEU A 245 18.83 -5.64 3.42
C LEU A 245 19.71 -6.03 2.24
N ALA A 246 20.38 -5.04 1.66
CA ALA A 246 21.49 -5.23 0.76
C ALA A 246 22.72 -4.50 1.28
N THR A 247 23.89 -5.08 1.03
CA THR A 247 25.20 -4.55 1.43
C THR A 247 26.12 -4.72 0.23
N GLU A 248 26.76 -3.64 -0.21
CA GLU A 248 27.67 -3.64 -1.37
C GLU A 248 26.99 -4.20 -2.63
N GLY A 249 25.72 -3.84 -2.84
CA GLY A 249 24.90 -4.33 -3.96
C GLY A 249 24.44 -5.79 -3.86
N ASN A 250 24.85 -6.54 -2.82
CA ASN A 250 24.47 -7.92 -2.61
C ASN A 250 23.29 -8.04 -1.63
N VAL A 251 22.23 -8.74 -2.03
CA VAL A 251 21.08 -8.98 -1.15
C VAL A 251 21.48 -9.93 -0.02
N LYS A 252 21.38 -9.46 1.23
CA LYS A 252 21.64 -10.24 2.45
C LYS A 252 20.37 -10.79 3.07
N ARG A 253 19.25 -10.06 2.94
CA ARG A 253 17.94 -10.47 3.44
C ARG A 253 16.83 -10.03 2.50
N TYR A 254 15.93 -10.94 2.16
CA TYR A 254 14.63 -10.63 1.58
C TYR A 254 13.62 -10.43 2.72
N ALA A 255 12.82 -9.38 2.66
CA ALA A 255 11.71 -9.16 3.58
C ALA A 255 10.49 -10.00 3.18
N ALA A 256 9.69 -10.40 4.16
CA ALA A 256 8.24 -10.44 3.94
C ALA A 256 7.71 -9.05 4.29
N CYS A 257 6.75 -8.55 3.52
CA CYS A 257 6.12 -7.28 3.80
C CYS A 257 5.24 -7.38 5.04
N LEU A 258 5.29 -6.36 5.89
CA LEU A 258 4.24 -6.15 6.86
C LEU A 258 3.04 -5.52 6.14
N ASN A 259 2.02 -6.30 5.79
CA ASN A 259 0.75 -5.70 5.42
C ASN A 259 0.15 -5.07 6.68
N LEU A 260 -0.03 -3.75 6.65
CA LEU A 260 -0.75 -3.00 7.66
C LEU A 260 -1.98 -2.43 6.96
N PRO A 261 -3.02 -3.22 6.70
CA PRO A 261 -4.21 -2.69 6.06
C PRO A 261 -4.93 -1.79 7.06
N LEU A 262 -4.49 -0.54 7.15
CA LEU A 262 -5.04 0.41 8.11
C LEU A 262 -6.11 1.28 7.46
N LEU A 263 -7.21 1.38 8.20
CA LEU A 263 -8.13 2.50 8.26
C LEU A 263 -8.89 2.78 6.97
N ALA A 264 -10.14 2.29 6.95
CA ALA A 264 -11.22 3.17 6.54
C ALA A 264 -11.33 4.29 7.57
N PHE A 265 -10.48 5.28 7.42
CA PHE A 265 -10.89 6.66 7.51
C PHE A 265 -10.30 7.30 6.27
#